data_AF-A0A7C1AYF9-F1
#
_entry.id   AF-A0A7C1AYF9-F1
#
_cell.length_a   1.000
_cell.length_b   1.000
_cell.length_c   1.000
_cell.angle_alpha   90.00
_cell.angle_beta   90.00
_cell.angle_gamma   90.00
#
_symmetry.space_group_name_H-M   'P 1'
#
loop_
_entity.id
_entity.type
_entity.pdbx_description
1 polymer ?
#
loop_
_entity_poly.entity_id
_entity_poly.type
_entity_poly.pdbx_seq_one_letter_code
_entity_poly.pdbx_strand_id
1 'polypeptide(L)'
;MKEQIIESFEKVMKSGEVTAAQVRDIVQNAVSDTAKKVKEGGITLREIAREASATAMDGLKQKRIATRERIAAAVEGAIDGIKSTEQRAMDRTRQEIQQLKTRLSGEEQKLSEDVREALEGTRQSSEAFTGEM
;
A
#
# COMPACT_ATOMS: atom_id res chain seq x y z
N MET A 1 -13.82 3.82 12.26
CA MET A 1 -14.41 3.24 11.03
C MET A 1 -15.92 3.40 10.99
N LYS A 2 -16.64 3.00 12.06
CA LYS A 2 -18.10 3.10 12.11
C LYS A 2 -18.67 4.48 11.79
N GLU A 3 -18.17 5.52 12.46
CA GLU A 3 -18.58 6.92 12.21
C GLU A 3 -18.34 7.31 10.75
N GLN A 4 -17.17 7.00 10.19
CA GLN A 4 -16.83 7.28 8.79
C GLN A 4 -17.85 6.69 7.81
N ILE A 5 -18.28 5.44 8.01
CA ILE A 5 -19.28 4.79 7.13
C ILE A 5 -20.64 5.48 7.28
N ILE A 6 -21.09 5.74 8.51
CA ILE A 6 -22.40 6.34 8.79
C ILE A 6 -22.49 7.76 8.23
N GLU A 7 -21.48 8.59 8.49
CA GLU A 7 -21.41 9.96 7.97
C GLU A 7 -21.36 10.00 6.45
N SER A 8 -20.65 9.06 5.83
CA SER A 8 -20.57 8.98 4.36
C SER A 8 -21.92 8.61 3.76
N PHE A 9 -22.67 7.69 4.35
CA PHE A 9 -24.05 7.42 3.93
C PHE A 9 -24.94 8.65 4.07
N GLU A 10 -24.79 9.42 5.13
CA GLU A 10 -25.56 10.67 5.31
C GLU A 10 -25.24 11.72 4.25
N LYS A 11 -23.96 11.88 3.92
CA LYS A 11 -23.54 12.78 2.83
C LYS A 11 -24.14 12.35 1.50
N VAL A 12 -24.08 11.06 1.17
CA VAL A 12 -24.63 10.56 -0.09
C VAL A 12 -26.15 10.69 -0.14
N MET A 13 -26.86 10.41 0.96
CA MET A 13 -28.32 10.62 1.03
C MET A 13 -28.71 12.09 0.86
N LYS A 14 -27.91 13.03 1.38
CA LYS A 14 -28.14 14.47 1.15
C LYS A 14 -27.99 14.86 -0.32
N SER A 15 -27.17 14.12 -1.07
CA SER A 15 -26.96 14.35 -2.51
C SER A 15 -27.93 13.60 -3.42
N GLY A 16 -28.78 12.72 -2.89
CA GLY A 16 -29.77 11.97 -3.66
C GLY A 16 -29.88 10.50 -3.26
N GLU A 17 -30.27 9.65 -4.21
CA GLU A 17 -30.38 8.21 -3.97
C GLU A 17 -29.01 7.57 -3.75
N VAL A 18 -28.91 6.72 -2.71
CA VAL A 18 -27.71 5.91 -2.44
C VAL A 18 -27.66 4.75 -3.43
N THR A 19 -26.67 4.73 -4.31
CA THR A 19 -26.44 3.63 -5.26
C THR A 19 -25.58 2.53 -4.66
N ALA A 20 -25.61 1.32 -5.25
CA ALA A 20 -24.74 0.23 -4.83
C ALA A 20 -23.25 0.59 -4.99
N ALA A 21 -22.88 1.26 -6.09
CA ALA A 21 -21.52 1.73 -6.33
C ALA A 21 -21.04 2.67 -5.20
N GLN A 22 -21.87 3.63 -4.78
CA GLN A 22 -21.53 4.52 -3.67
C GLN A 22 -21.36 3.75 -2.35
N VAL A 23 -22.17 2.72 -2.11
CA VAL A 23 -22.00 1.86 -0.92
C VAL A 23 -20.65 1.15 -0.97
N ARG A 24 -20.28 0.56 -2.12
CA ARG A 24 -19.00 -0.11 -2.30
C ARG A 24 -17.84 0.83 -2.02
N ASP A 25 -17.85 2.02 -2.62
CA ASP A 25 -16.79 3.02 -2.47
C ASP A 25 -16.64 3.49 -1.02
N ILE A 26 -17.76 3.75 -0.33
CA ILE A 26 -17.75 4.15 1.08
C ILE A 26 -17.07 3.09 1.94
N VAL A 27 -17.46 1.84 1.77
CA VAL A 27 -16.92 0.75 2.58
C VAL A 27 -15.46 0.47 2.22
N GLN A 28 -15.11 0.49 0.94
CA GLN A 28 -13.74 0.35 0.47
C GLN A 28 -12.81 1.39 1.06
N ASN A 29 -13.23 2.65 1.07
CA ASN A 29 -12.45 3.75 1.62
C ASN A 29 -12.29 3.61 3.13
N ALA A 30 -13.38 3.29 3.85
CA ALA A 30 -13.34 3.10 5.29
C ALA A 30 -12.41 1.94 5.72
N VAL A 31 -12.45 0.81 5.00
CA VAL A 31 -11.53 -0.31 5.22
C VAL A 31 -10.09 0.10 4.92
N SER A 32 -9.85 0.72 3.75
CA SER A 32 -8.51 1.16 3.34
C SER A 32 -7.87 2.11 4.36
N ASP A 33 -8.63 3.08 4.87
CA ASP A 33 -8.10 4.06 5.81
C ASP A 33 -7.87 3.49 7.20
N THR A 34 -8.69 2.52 7.61
CA THR A 34 -8.50 1.80 8.88
C THR A 34 -7.29 0.87 8.78
N ALA A 35 -7.17 0.12 7.68
CA ALA A 35 -6.06 -0.80 7.44
C ALA A 35 -4.69 -0.10 7.42
N LYS A 36 -4.58 1.12 6.87
CA LYS A 36 -3.36 1.93 6.92
C LYS A 36 -2.90 2.28 8.34
N LYS A 37 -3.82 2.30 9.32
CA LYS A 37 -3.54 2.70 10.71
C LYS A 37 -3.22 1.52 11.62
N VAL A 38 -3.37 0.29 11.12
CA VAL A 38 -3.06 -0.92 11.88
C VAL A 38 -1.55 -1.01 12.05
N LYS A 39 -1.11 -1.06 13.32
CA LYS A 39 0.27 -1.42 13.68
C LYS A 39 0.39 -2.94 13.80
N GLU A 40 1.61 -3.46 13.67
CA GLU A 40 1.90 -4.88 13.88
C GLU A 40 1.35 -5.36 15.25
N GLY A 41 0.66 -6.49 15.25
CA GLY A 41 0.01 -7.08 16.43
C GLY A 41 -1.41 -6.57 16.74
N GLY A 42 -1.96 -5.65 15.94
CA GLY A 42 -3.33 -5.13 16.07
C GLY A 42 -4.42 -5.97 15.38
N ILE A 43 -5.59 -5.35 15.18
CA ILE A 43 -6.74 -5.94 14.46
C ILE A 43 -6.31 -6.39 13.05
N THR A 44 -6.68 -7.61 12.68
CA THR A 44 -6.38 -8.19 11.36
C THR A 44 -7.20 -7.54 10.24
N LEU A 45 -6.69 -7.55 9.01
CA LEU A 45 -7.44 -7.06 7.85
C LEU A 45 -8.81 -7.75 7.70
N ARG A 46 -8.87 -9.06 7.99
CA ARG A 46 -10.12 -9.83 7.99
C ARG A 46 -11.14 -9.26 8.98
N GLU A 47 -10.71 -8.92 10.19
CA GLU A 47 -11.59 -8.33 11.20
C GLU A 47 -12.08 -6.95 10.77
N ILE A 48 -11.23 -6.14 10.15
CA ILE A 48 -11.62 -4.82 9.60
C ILE A 48 -12.69 -4.98 8.54
N ALA A 49 -12.52 -5.88 7.57
CA ALA A 49 -13.54 -6.09 6.54
C ALA A 49 -14.86 -6.61 7.13
N ARG A 50 -14.78 -7.50 8.13
CA ARG A 50 -15.97 -8.01 8.82
C ARG A 50 -16.72 -6.90 9.55
N GLU A 51 -16.01 -6.09 10.33
CA GLU A 51 -16.58 -4.95 11.06
C GLU A 51 -17.17 -3.91 10.08
N ALA A 52 -16.46 -3.60 9.00
CA ALA A 52 -16.92 -2.66 7.99
C ALA A 52 -18.19 -3.15 7.29
N SER A 53 -18.22 -4.43 6.90
CA SER A 53 -19.39 -5.06 6.28
C SER A 53 -20.60 -5.05 7.22
N ALA A 54 -20.41 -5.46 8.48
CA ALA A 54 -21.47 -5.45 9.48
C ALA A 54 -22.01 -4.04 9.72
N THR A 55 -21.11 -3.08 9.91
CA THR A 55 -21.47 -1.68 10.14
C THR A 55 -22.22 -1.07 8.96
N ALA A 56 -21.77 -1.36 7.73
CA ALA A 56 -22.44 -0.89 6.53
C ALA A 56 -23.84 -1.49 6.40
N MET A 57 -23.99 -2.81 6.64
CA MET A 57 -25.30 -3.48 6.63
C MET A 57 -26.24 -2.89 7.68
N ASP A 58 -25.77 -2.65 8.89
CA ASP A 58 -26.57 -2.04 9.96
C ASP A 58 -26.98 -0.61 9.60
N GLY A 59 -26.06 0.18 9.05
CA GLY A 59 -26.35 1.53 8.57
C GLY A 59 -27.41 1.55 7.47
N LEU A 60 -27.31 0.64 6.49
CA LEU A 60 -28.30 0.49 5.42
C LEU A 60 -29.68 0.07 5.96
N LYS A 61 -29.73 -0.84 6.94
CA LYS A 61 -30.96 -1.29 7.59
C LYS A 61 -31.61 -0.16 8.41
N GLN A 62 -30.83 0.53 9.24
CA GLN A 62 -31.32 1.65 10.04
C GLN A 62 -31.92 2.77 9.17
N LYS A 63 -31.30 3.03 8.02
CA LYS A 63 -31.77 4.01 7.04
C LYS A 63 -32.88 3.47 6.12
N ARG A 64 -33.32 2.23 6.29
CA ARG A 64 -34.36 1.54 5.50
C ARG A 64 -34.09 1.51 3.99
N ILE A 65 -32.82 1.52 3.59
CA ILE A 65 -32.38 1.48 2.18
C ILE A 65 -31.67 0.17 1.83
N ALA A 66 -31.67 -0.81 2.74
CA ALA A 66 -31.05 -2.10 2.55
C ALA A 66 -31.73 -2.88 1.41
N THR A 67 -31.01 -3.04 0.30
CA THR A 67 -31.37 -3.94 -0.81
C THR A 67 -30.29 -5.01 -0.95
N ARG A 68 -30.62 -6.13 -1.62
CA ARG A 68 -29.64 -7.20 -1.89
C ARG A 68 -28.38 -6.68 -2.58
N GLU A 69 -28.56 -5.77 -3.54
CA GLU A 69 -27.48 -5.16 -4.30
C GLU A 69 -26.58 -4.28 -3.42
N ARG A 70 -27.16 -3.40 -2.60
CA ARG A 70 -26.39 -2.54 -1.68
C ARG A 70 -25.67 -3.34 -0.60
N ILE A 71 -26.26 -4.45 -0.13
CA ILE A 71 -25.61 -5.36 0.82
C ILE A 71 -24.42 -6.07 0.16
N ALA A 72 -24.59 -6.58 -1.06
CA ALA A 72 -23.49 -7.21 -1.81
C ALA A 72 -22.35 -6.21 -2.04
N ALA A 73 -22.69 -4.99 -2.47
CA ALA A 73 -21.73 -3.92 -2.67
C ALA A 73 -20.96 -3.53 -1.40
N ALA A 74 -21.59 -3.57 -0.23
CA ALA A 74 -20.89 -3.34 1.04
C ALA A 74 -19.82 -4.40 1.31
N VAL A 75 -20.12 -5.68 1.03
CA VAL A 75 -19.15 -6.78 1.19
C VAL A 75 -18.03 -6.67 0.16
N GLU A 76 -18.35 -6.41 -1.10
CA GLU A 76 -17.37 -6.19 -2.17
C GLU A 76 -16.45 -5.02 -1.83
N GLY A 77 -17.00 -3.90 -1.35
CA GLY A 77 -16.23 -2.75 -0.92
C GLY A 77 -15.24 -3.10 0.20
N ALA A 78 -15.69 -3.89 1.17
CA ALA A 78 -14.80 -4.34 2.25
C ALA A 78 -13.64 -5.20 1.73
N ILE A 79 -13.91 -6.13 0.81
CA ILE A 79 -12.89 -6.99 0.19
C ILE A 79 -11.92 -6.16 -0.66
N ASP A 80 -12.43 -5.23 -1.46
CA ASP A 80 -11.60 -4.34 -2.29
C ASP A 80 -10.73 -3.40 -1.45
N GLY A 81 -11.23 -2.99 -0.28
CA GLY A 81 -10.47 -2.20 0.68
C GLY A 81 -9.23 -2.96 1.17
N ILE A 82 -9.38 -4.25 1.53
CA ILE A 82 -8.25 -5.13 1.87
C ILE A 82 -7.32 -5.27 0.66
N LYS A 83 -7.87 -5.68 -0.49
CA LYS A 83 -7.08 -5.98 -1.69
C LYS A 83 -6.23 -4.79 -2.12
N SER A 84 -6.80 -3.58 -2.12
CA SER A 84 -6.07 -2.36 -2.47
C SER A 84 -5.00 -2.00 -1.45
N THR A 85 -5.14 -2.41 -0.20
CA THR A 85 -4.14 -2.17 0.85
C THR A 85 -2.95 -3.10 0.67
N GLU A 86 -3.21 -4.39 0.48
CA GLU A 86 -2.18 -5.40 0.16
C GLU A 86 -1.44 -5.04 -1.13
N GLN A 87 -2.16 -4.68 -2.20
CA GLN A 87 -1.54 -4.29 -3.47
C GLN A 87 -0.59 -3.09 -3.30
N ARG A 88 -0.99 -2.08 -2.51
CA ARG A 88 -0.11 -0.93 -2.20
C ARG A 88 1.12 -1.32 -1.39
N ALA A 89 0.98 -2.26 -0.45
CA ALA A 89 2.14 -2.77 0.29
C ALA A 89 3.12 -3.48 -0.66
N MET A 90 2.61 -4.34 -1.54
CA MET A 90 3.43 -5.02 -2.55
C MET A 90 4.12 -4.03 -3.50
N ASP A 91 3.43 -2.99 -3.95
CA ASP A 91 4.00 -2.00 -4.87
C ASP A 91 5.09 -1.16 -4.20
N ARG A 92 4.95 -0.83 -2.90
CA ARG A 92 6.03 -0.20 -2.12
C ARG A 92 7.24 -1.11 -1.99
N THR A 93 7.04 -2.37 -1.64
CA THR A 93 8.14 -3.34 -1.55
C THR A 93 8.86 -3.50 -2.89
N ARG A 94 8.12 -3.51 -4.02
CA ARG A 94 8.73 -3.53 -5.35
C ARG A 94 9.58 -2.29 -5.62
N GLN A 95 9.11 -1.09 -5.23
CA GLN A 95 9.87 0.15 -5.38
C GLN A 95 11.15 0.13 -4.54
N GLU A 96 11.08 -0.32 -3.29
CA GLU A 96 12.23 -0.45 -2.40
C GLU A 96 13.27 -1.44 -2.97
N ILE A 97 12.82 -2.59 -3.48
CA ILE A 97 13.71 -3.55 -4.16
C ILE A 97 14.44 -2.90 -5.35
N GLN A 98 13.74 -2.11 -6.16
CA GLN A 98 14.37 -1.44 -7.30
C GLN A 98 15.40 -0.40 -6.86
N GLN A 99 15.10 0.37 -5.81
CA GLN A 99 16.07 1.32 -5.24
C GLN A 99 17.31 0.62 -4.71
N LEU A 100 17.14 -0.50 -3.99
CA LEU A 100 18.25 -1.31 -3.50
C LEU A 100 19.10 -1.86 -4.65
N LYS A 101 18.47 -2.34 -5.74
CA LYS A 101 19.19 -2.80 -6.94
C LYS A 101 20.02 -1.69 -7.57
N THR A 102 19.43 -0.51 -7.76
CA THR A 102 20.15 0.65 -8.32
C THR A 102 21.34 1.04 -7.45
N ARG A 103 21.16 1.06 -6.13
CA ARG A 103 22.26 1.36 -5.20
C ARG A 103 23.36 0.31 -5.26
N LEU A 104 23.01 -0.98 -5.25
CA LEU A 104 23.97 -2.07 -5.35
C LEU A 104 24.80 -1.96 -6.62
N SER A 105 24.17 -1.74 -7.78
CA SER A 105 24.90 -1.57 -9.04
C SER A 105 25.84 -0.37 -9.03
N GLY A 106 25.48 0.73 -8.36
CA GLY A 106 26.36 1.88 -8.18
C GLY A 106 27.56 1.57 -7.28
N GLU A 107 27.35 0.82 -6.19
CA GLU A 107 28.43 0.37 -5.30
C GLU A 107 29.37 -0.61 -6.02
N GLU A 108 28.85 -1.52 -6.86
CA GLU A 108 29.65 -2.42 -7.70
C GLU A 108 30.51 -1.67 -8.73
N GLN A 109 29.97 -0.65 -9.39
CA GLN A 109 30.72 0.17 -10.34
C GLN A 109 31.86 0.92 -9.65
N LYS A 110 31.57 1.55 -8.51
CA LYS A 110 32.59 2.26 -7.73
C LYS A 110 33.69 1.32 -7.26
N LEU A 111 33.34 0.14 -6.75
CA LEU A 111 34.31 -0.87 -6.36
C LEU A 111 35.20 -1.27 -7.55
N SER A 112 34.63 -1.43 -8.75
CA SER A 112 35.43 -1.74 -9.94
C SER A 112 36.37 -0.61 -10.35
N GLU A 113 36.00 0.66 -10.17
CA GLU A 113 36.89 1.80 -10.41
C GLU A 113 38.01 1.84 -9.37
N ASP A 114 37.68 1.74 -8.08
CA ASP A 114 38.64 1.73 -6.98
C ASP A 114 39.71 0.62 -7.17
N VAL A 115 39.28 -0.57 -7.59
CA VAL A 115 40.20 -1.70 -7.88
C VAL A 115 41.10 -1.41 -9.08
N ARG A 116 40.59 -0.76 -10.14
CA ARG A 116 41.40 -0.39 -11.31
C ARG A 116 42.44 0.66 -10.95
N GLU A 117 42.03 1.71 -10.24
CA GLU A 117 42.93 2.77 -9.79
C GLU A 117 44.05 2.22 -8.89
N ALA A 118 43.73 1.33 -7.95
CA ALA A 118 44.74 0.68 -7.10
C ALA A 118 45.74 -0.17 -7.92
N LEU A 119 45.26 -0.88 -8.94
CA LEU A 119 46.11 -1.68 -9.82
C LEU A 119 47.02 -0.80 -10.69
N GLU A 120 46.50 0.29 -11.24
CA GLU A 120 47.26 1.25 -12.03
C GLU A 120 48.33 1.94 -11.19
N GLY A 121 48.00 2.41 -9.99
CA GLY A 121 48.97 2.99 -9.06
C GLY A 121 50.09 2.03 -8.68
N THR A 122 49.77 0.73 -8.53
CA THR A 122 50.77 -0.32 -8.29
C THR A 122 51.71 -0.50 -9.50
N ARG A 123 51.18 -0.51 -10.73
CA ARG A 123 52.00 -0.60 -11.95
C ARG A 123 52.93 0.59 -12.11
N GLN A 124 52.42 1.82 -11.96
CA GLN A 124 53.22 3.03 -12.07
C GLN A 124 54.37 3.06 -11.06
N SER A 125 54.10 2.61 -9.82
CA SER A 125 55.13 2.51 -8.78
C SER A 125 56.21 1.46 -9.12
N SER A 126 55.81 0.33 -9.71
CA SER A 126 56.75 -0.69 -10.18
C SER A 126 57.62 -0.19 -11.33
N GLU A 127 57.04 0.51 -12.31
CA GLU A 127 57.76 1.05 -13.46
C GLU A 127 58.77 2.13 -13.04
N ALA A 128 58.38 3.03 -12.14
CA ALA A 128 59.26 4.04 -11.56
C ALA A 128 60.47 3.42 -10.84
N PHE A 129 60.26 2.35 -10.07
CA PHE A 129 61.33 1.64 -9.38
C PHE A 129 62.33 0.95 -10.33
N THR A 130 61.85 0.43 -11.47
CA THR A 130 62.73 -0.21 -12.47
C THR A 130 63.46 0.78 -13.38
N GLY A 131 63.02 2.04 -13.44
CA GLY A 131 63.62 3.09 -14.29
C GLY A 131 64.74 3.90 -13.62
N GLU A 132 64.93 3.77 -12.31
CA GLU A 132 66.01 4.43 -11.55
C GLU A 132 67.28 3.54 -11.36
N MET A 133 67.35 2.37 -11.98
CA MET A 133 68.56 1.52 -12.06
C MET A 133 69.25 1.63 -13.43
#